data_AF-F9QDU7-F1
#
_entry.id   AF-F9QDU7-F1
#
_cell.length_a   1.000
_cell.length_b   1.000
_cell.length_c   1.000
_cell.angle_alpha   90.00
_cell.angle_beta   90.00
_cell.angle_gamma   90.00
#
_symmetry.space_group_name_H-M   'P 1'
#
loop_
_entity.id
_entity.type
_entity.pdbx_description
1 polymer ?
#
loop_
_entity_poly.entity_id
_entity_poly.type
_entity_poly.pdbx_seq_one_letter_code
_entity_poly.pdbx_strand_id
1 'polypeptide(L)'
;MNAEKITEDSLKGTKEFIDTLFTAIGKDGFNDEKAFRDALKKQGIGEFNTNLWVDYIKNYRAKWQEPGRDFLLHFRLWLENVKREINSYAAKGMAPDLSFLNRISMNYSGGKQVWYVEGGGSWTYPNPLDSPVIKKIVDQNSTKRVMNYDTWYSRDPESIQKGNFPGWEKRDVSSSYSTSLSGSSKVYSYTKNGKTLNILDVDVKDAQSYANFKSDIQKLQGKLSGGINGIVIRNIGGFGAPSDLKDVFKSLPNTVQKLTLFFEGKDTSSLIALKDKHIKEIELYTNQNGLLGLDKDWAINPNALKGVDFVPYDYNNDIDPRKVSPDALKTTSITFQVLKFDNVDNITTINQGLKIAFQDKYDLRVFQGYWGEGSWITHLDFSNVRNIRTLKDMNLYGKVFYDLTLWNENNVFEIKSSDLARSQFSALIVKHPSDYGKFHFITPDNRNVDTLYISGNASSLEQGWGTQLAAAISAGRNIFKKIVVDDPNMVSLVSSFNTYGWNISVK
;
A
#
# COMPACT_ATOMS: atom_id res chain seq x y z
N MET A 1 11.05 7.13 -27.69
CA MET A 1 11.55 5.82 -28.16
C MET A 1 10.42 5.16 -28.92
N ASN A 2 10.56 4.95 -30.23
CA ASN A 2 9.61 4.16 -30.99
C ASN A 2 10.01 2.69 -30.83
N ALA A 3 9.39 1.99 -29.88
CA ALA A 3 9.49 0.54 -29.85
C ALA A 3 8.62 -0.02 -31.00
N GLU A 4 9.21 -0.92 -31.78
CA GLU A 4 8.53 -1.53 -32.94
C GLU A 4 7.34 -2.38 -32.49
N LYS A 5 6.22 -2.27 -33.20
CA LYS A 5 5.06 -3.15 -33.00
C LYS A 5 5.46 -4.59 -33.32
N ILE A 6 4.81 -5.56 -32.66
CA ILE A 6 4.97 -6.99 -32.98
C ILE A 6 4.53 -7.21 -34.43
N THR A 7 5.47 -7.58 -35.29
CA THR A 7 5.24 -7.97 -36.69
C THR A 7 5.17 -9.49 -36.83
N GLU A 8 4.59 -10.00 -37.93
CA GLU A 8 4.60 -11.44 -38.23
C GLU A 8 6.02 -12.02 -38.27
N ASP A 9 6.97 -11.26 -38.83
CA ASP A 9 8.38 -11.66 -38.88
C ASP A 9 9.03 -11.73 -37.49
N SER A 10 8.78 -10.74 -36.64
CA SER A 10 9.29 -10.74 -35.26
C SER A 10 8.73 -11.90 -34.43
N LEU A 11 7.45 -12.24 -34.66
CA LEU A 11 6.78 -13.35 -34.00
C LEU A 11 7.34 -14.69 -34.49
N LYS A 12 7.58 -14.83 -35.80
CA LYS A 12 8.22 -16.00 -36.40
C LYS A 12 9.63 -16.21 -35.84
N GLY A 13 10.45 -15.16 -35.81
CA GLY A 13 11.80 -15.23 -35.24
C GLY A 13 11.80 -15.62 -33.76
N THR A 14 10.84 -15.13 -32.98
CA THR A 14 10.68 -15.50 -31.57
C THR A 14 10.30 -16.99 -31.42
N LYS A 15 9.40 -17.51 -32.25
CA LYS A 15 9.04 -18.95 -32.23
C LYS A 15 10.24 -19.82 -32.56
N GLU A 16 10.99 -19.49 -33.62
CA GLU A 16 12.20 -20.21 -34.01
C GLU A 16 13.24 -20.22 -32.88
N PHE A 17 13.43 -19.08 -32.21
CA PHE A 17 14.33 -18.97 -31.06
C PHE A 17 13.89 -19.90 -29.91
N ILE A 18 12.62 -19.84 -29.51
CA ILE A 18 12.07 -20.66 -28.43
C ILE A 18 12.14 -22.16 -28.76
N ASP A 19 11.86 -22.55 -30.01
CA ASP A 19 11.98 -23.93 -30.47
C ASP A 19 13.43 -24.43 -30.45
N THR A 20 14.36 -23.55 -30.82
CA THR A 20 15.80 -23.87 -30.75
C THR A 20 16.23 -24.09 -29.31
N LEU A 21 15.87 -23.19 -28.38
CA LEU A 21 16.18 -23.36 -26.95
C LEU A 21 15.56 -24.64 -26.38
N PHE A 22 14.30 -24.92 -26.70
CA PHE A 22 13.58 -26.09 -26.20
C PHE A 22 14.22 -27.41 -26.68
N THR A 23 14.68 -27.45 -27.93
CA THR A 23 15.35 -28.62 -28.50
C THR A 23 16.76 -28.78 -27.91
N ALA A 24 17.50 -27.68 -27.78
CA ALA A 24 18.87 -27.65 -27.33
C ALA A 24 19.04 -28.02 -25.84
N ILE A 25 18.03 -27.75 -25.01
CA ILE A 25 18.04 -28.08 -23.58
C ILE A 25 17.28 -29.39 -23.36
N GLY A 26 17.97 -30.43 -22.91
CA GLY A 26 17.41 -31.73 -22.49
C GLY A 26 16.82 -31.72 -21.09
N LYS A 27 16.23 -32.86 -20.68
CA LYS A 27 15.72 -33.05 -19.31
C LYS A 27 16.82 -32.98 -18.25
N ASP A 28 18.04 -33.39 -18.62
CA ASP A 28 19.15 -33.62 -17.70
C ASP A 28 20.39 -32.76 -18.03
N GLY A 29 20.26 -31.76 -18.92
CA GLY A 29 21.38 -30.92 -19.37
C GLY A 29 21.18 -30.41 -20.80
N PHE A 30 22.26 -30.27 -21.57
CA PHE A 30 22.15 -29.95 -23.00
C PHE A 30 21.93 -31.21 -23.85
N ASN A 31 21.00 -31.12 -24.80
CA ASN A 31 20.99 -31.99 -25.97
C ASN A 31 21.95 -31.46 -27.06
N ASP A 32 22.03 -30.14 -27.20
CA ASP A 32 22.91 -29.45 -28.16
C ASP A 32 23.36 -28.09 -27.60
N GLU A 33 24.53 -28.06 -26.96
CA GLU A 33 25.09 -26.82 -26.41
C GLU A 33 25.43 -25.79 -27.50
N LYS A 34 25.84 -26.25 -28.69
CA LYS A 34 26.22 -25.34 -29.78
C LYS A 34 24.99 -24.60 -30.29
N ALA A 35 23.89 -25.31 -30.54
CA ALA A 35 22.63 -24.70 -30.95
C ALA A 35 22.12 -23.70 -29.89
N PHE A 36 22.24 -24.03 -28.59
CA PHE A 36 21.89 -23.10 -27.52
C PHE A 36 22.72 -21.80 -27.58
N ARG A 37 24.05 -21.93 -27.68
CA ARG A 37 24.97 -20.77 -27.76
C ARG A 37 24.68 -19.91 -28.99
N ASP A 38 24.49 -20.55 -30.14
CA ASP A 38 24.21 -19.86 -31.40
C ASP A 38 22.87 -19.10 -31.32
N ALA A 39 21.84 -19.70 -30.71
CA ALA A 39 20.55 -19.06 -30.48
C ALA A 39 20.68 -17.82 -29.57
N LEU A 40 21.37 -17.94 -28.44
CA LEU A 40 21.58 -16.81 -27.52
C LEU A 40 22.33 -15.66 -28.20
N LYS A 41 23.40 -15.96 -28.96
CA LYS A 41 24.16 -14.96 -29.72
C LYS A 41 23.30 -14.28 -30.77
N LYS A 42 22.48 -15.03 -31.52
CA LYS A 42 21.53 -14.48 -32.50
C LYS A 42 20.52 -13.52 -31.85
N GLN A 43 20.15 -13.78 -30.59
CA GLN A 43 19.26 -12.93 -29.80
C GLN A 43 19.97 -11.72 -29.16
N GLY A 44 21.26 -11.52 -29.43
CA GLY A 44 22.04 -10.39 -28.90
C GLY A 44 22.47 -10.55 -27.44
N ILE A 45 22.44 -11.78 -26.89
CA ILE A 45 22.94 -12.05 -25.55
C ILE A 45 24.48 -12.04 -25.58
N GLY A 46 25.08 -11.26 -24.67
CA GLY A 46 26.54 -11.12 -24.58
C GLY A 46 27.24 -12.45 -24.29
N GLU A 47 28.50 -12.58 -24.71
CA GLU A 47 29.29 -13.79 -24.54
C GLU A 47 29.44 -14.20 -23.06
N PHE A 48 29.65 -13.22 -22.17
CA PHE A 48 29.70 -13.44 -20.73
C PHE A 48 28.42 -14.14 -20.22
N ASN A 49 27.24 -13.56 -20.49
CA ASN A 49 25.96 -14.13 -20.08
C ASN A 49 25.69 -15.49 -20.75
N THR A 50 26.09 -15.66 -22.01
CA THR A 50 25.99 -16.94 -22.72
C THR A 50 26.80 -18.04 -22.01
N ASN A 51 28.03 -17.74 -21.60
CA ASN A 51 28.87 -18.67 -20.85
C ASN A 51 28.29 -18.99 -19.47
N LEU A 52 27.78 -17.97 -18.77
CA LEU A 52 27.08 -18.12 -17.50
C LEU A 52 25.89 -19.08 -17.61
N TRP A 53 25.05 -18.96 -18.64
CA TRP A 53 23.94 -19.87 -18.88
C TRP A 53 24.38 -21.31 -19.15
N VAL A 54 25.44 -21.47 -19.94
CA VAL A 54 25.99 -22.80 -20.24
C VAL A 54 26.53 -23.46 -18.98
N ASP A 55 27.32 -22.73 -18.19
CA ASP A 55 27.86 -23.23 -16.94
C ASP A 55 26.74 -23.57 -15.95
N TYR A 56 25.72 -22.72 -15.86
CA TYR A 56 24.55 -22.98 -15.02
C TYR A 56 23.83 -24.27 -15.41
N ILE A 57 23.51 -24.45 -16.70
CA ILE A 57 22.80 -25.65 -17.21
C ILE A 57 23.63 -26.91 -17.01
N LYS A 58 24.95 -26.87 -17.26
CA LYS A 58 25.85 -28.02 -17.06
C LYS A 58 25.99 -28.42 -15.60
N ASN A 59 26.05 -27.45 -14.69
CA ASN A 59 26.36 -27.68 -13.29
C ASN A 59 25.11 -27.81 -12.39
N TYR A 60 23.91 -27.61 -12.94
CA TYR A 60 22.67 -27.52 -12.16
C TYR A 60 22.45 -28.74 -11.24
N ARG A 61 22.52 -29.96 -11.79
CA ARG A 61 22.27 -31.20 -11.02
C ARG A 61 23.42 -31.68 -10.17
N ALA A 62 24.66 -31.43 -10.58
CA ALA A 62 25.85 -31.94 -9.90
C ALA A 62 26.18 -31.22 -8.58
N LYS A 63 25.67 -30.00 -8.38
CA LYS A 63 26.07 -29.14 -7.25
C LYS A 63 24.90 -28.66 -6.35
N TRP A 64 23.64 -28.71 -6.80
CA TRP A 64 22.56 -27.91 -6.18
C TRP A 64 21.21 -28.62 -6.02
N GLN A 65 21.19 -29.89 -5.56
CA GLN A 65 19.95 -30.51 -5.08
C GLN A 65 19.46 -29.80 -3.81
N GLU A 66 18.56 -28.83 -3.95
CA GLU A 66 17.47 -28.73 -2.99
C GLU A 66 16.32 -29.63 -3.49
N PRO A 67 15.85 -30.60 -2.69
CA PRO A 67 14.66 -31.38 -3.03
C PRO A 67 13.50 -30.44 -3.39
N GLY A 68 12.97 -30.56 -4.63
CA GLY A 68 11.80 -29.81 -5.08
C GLY A 68 12.05 -28.59 -5.97
N ARG A 69 13.29 -28.27 -6.37
CA ARG A 69 13.57 -27.26 -7.40
C ARG A 69 14.30 -27.89 -8.58
N ASP A 70 13.60 -28.13 -9.69
CA ASP A 70 14.21 -28.55 -10.97
C ASP A 70 14.08 -27.41 -11.99
N PHE A 71 15.06 -26.51 -12.02
CA PHE A 71 15.09 -25.36 -12.92
C PHE A 71 15.01 -25.80 -14.38
N LEU A 72 15.71 -26.85 -14.80
CA LEU A 72 15.70 -27.28 -16.20
C LEU A 72 14.28 -27.72 -16.60
N LEU A 73 13.58 -28.42 -15.70
CA LEU A 73 12.16 -28.71 -15.87
C LEU A 73 11.32 -27.43 -15.94
N HIS A 74 11.46 -26.50 -14.99
CA HIS A 74 10.69 -25.25 -14.99
C HIS A 74 10.95 -24.38 -16.22
N PHE A 75 12.20 -24.32 -16.69
CA PHE A 75 12.59 -23.55 -17.85
C PHE A 75 12.04 -24.18 -19.14
N ARG A 76 12.09 -25.51 -19.26
CA ARG A 76 11.43 -26.23 -20.37
C ARG A 76 9.92 -26.04 -20.36
N LEU A 77 9.27 -26.17 -19.20
CA LEU A 77 7.83 -25.91 -19.05
C LEU A 77 7.47 -24.47 -19.44
N TRP A 78 8.32 -23.50 -19.10
CA TRP A 78 8.13 -22.13 -19.54
C TRP A 78 8.23 -22.00 -21.07
N LEU A 79 9.26 -22.59 -21.71
CA LEU A 79 9.41 -22.59 -23.17
C LEU A 79 8.18 -23.23 -23.85
N GLU A 80 7.66 -24.34 -23.32
CA GLU A 80 6.43 -24.98 -23.80
C GLU A 80 5.21 -24.06 -23.66
N ASN A 81 5.07 -23.39 -22.52
CA ASN A 81 3.99 -22.42 -22.31
C ASN A 81 4.09 -21.26 -23.31
N VAL A 82 5.29 -20.73 -23.58
CA VAL A 82 5.49 -19.71 -24.61
C VAL A 82 5.05 -20.22 -25.98
N LYS A 83 5.51 -21.41 -26.40
CA LYS A 83 5.10 -22.01 -27.68
C LYS A 83 3.58 -22.10 -27.82
N ARG A 84 2.89 -22.52 -26.75
CA ARG A 84 1.43 -22.66 -26.73
C ARG A 84 0.69 -21.33 -26.80
N GLU A 85 1.21 -20.31 -26.13
CA GLU A 85 0.44 -19.09 -25.85
C GLU A 85 0.88 -17.87 -26.66
N ILE A 86 2.00 -17.93 -27.38
CA ILE A 86 2.61 -16.77 -28.06
C ILE A 86 1.66 -16.04 -29.02
N ASN A 87 0.81 -16.75 -29.75
CA ASN A 87 -0.16 -16.11 -30.63
C ASN A 87 -1.25 -15.36 -29.84
N SER A 88 -1.71 -15.92 -28.72
CA SER A 88 -2.76 -15.32 -27.87
C SER A 88 -2.25 -14.04 -27.20
N TYR A 89 -0.98 -14.03 -26.75
CA TYR A 89 -0.36 -12.84 -26.18
C TYR A 89 0.04 -11.82 -27.24
N ALA A 90 0.53 -12.25 -28.40
CA ALA A 90 0.82 -11.34 -29.52
C ALA A 90 -0.45 -10.59 -29.97
N ALA A 91 -1.61 -11.26 -29.98
CA ALA A 91 -2.90 -10.62 -30.25
C ALA A 91 -3.29 -9.52 -29.22
N LYS A 92 -2.69 -9.56 -28.02
CA LYS A 92 -2.82 -8.52 -26.99
C LYS A 92 -1.68 -7.49 -27.03
N GLY A 93 -0.80 -7.55 -28.03
CA GLY A 93 0.38 -6.68 -28.15
C GLY A 93 1.54 -7.07 -27.22
N MET A 94 1.55 -8.30 -26.70
CA MET A 94 2.56 -8.77 -25.75
C MET A 94 3.52 -9.79 -26.38
N ALA A 95 4.76 -9.79 -25.90
CA ALA A 95 5.82 -10.72 -26.28
C ALA A 95 6.43 -11.36 -25.02
N PRO A 96 7.06 -12.55 -25.09
CA PRO A 96 7.80 -13.10 -23.96
C PRO A 96 8.94 -12.15 -23.58
N ASP A 97 9.11 -11.87 -22.29
CA ASP A 97 10.28 -11.13 -21.80
C ASP A 97 11.51 -12.03 -21.95
N LEU A 98 12.34 -11.76 -22.96
CA LEU A 98 13.61 -12.45 -23.18
C LEU A 98 14.80 -11.73 -22.51
N SER A 99 14.58 -10.55 -21.92
CA SER A 99 15.67 -9.76 -21.31
C SER A 99 16.29 -10.46 -20.09
N PHE A 100 15.56 -11.36 -19.43
CA PHE A 100 16.09 -12.16 -18.32
C PHE A 100 17.28 -13.04 -18.71
N LEU A 101 17.45 -13.36 -20.00
CA LEU A 101 18.63 -14.07 -20.49
C LEU A 101 19.91 -13.24 -20.31
N ASN A 102 19.80 -11.92 -20.15
CA ASN A 102 20.91 -11.05 -19.78
C ASN A 102 21.03 -10.81 -18.26
N ARG A 103 20.13 -11.38 -17.45
CA ARG A 103 20.05 -11.16 -15.99
C ARG A 103 20.41 -12.42 -15.20
N ILE A 104 21.43 -13.14 -15.66
CA ILE A 104 22.04 -14.23 -14.90
C ILE A 104 23.31 -13.72 -14.19
N SER A 105 23.45 -14.03 -12.91
CA SER A 105 24.63 -13.70 -12.12
C SER A 105 25.09 -14.90 -11.30
N MET A 106 26.38 -14.89 -10.93
CA MET A 106 27.00 -15.91 -10.10
C MET A 106 27.75 -15.23 -8.96
N ASN A 107 27.47 -15.66 -7.72
CA ASN A 107 28.19 -15.21 -6.53
C ASN A 107 28.86 -16.39 -5.83
N TYR A 108 29.95 -16.14 -5.11
CA TYR A 108 30.55 -17.10 -4.19
C TYR A 108 30.04 -16.83 -2.77
N SER A 109 29.38 -17.81 -2.17
CA SER A 109 28.89 -17.72 -0.78
C SER A 109 29.26 -19.01 -0.06
N GLY A 110 30.00 -18.93 1.06
CA GLY A 110 30.38 -20.10 1.86
C GLY A 110 31.21 -21.16 1.09
N GLY A 111 32.13 -20.73 0.22
CA GLY A 111 32.95 -21.65 -0.61
C GLY A 111 32.20 -22.29 -1.78
N LYS A 112 31.01 -21.78 -2.10
CA LYS A 112 30.02 -22.37 -2.99
C LYS A 112 29.57 -21.35 -4.05
N GLN A 113 29.53 -21.74 -5.33
CA GLN A 113 29.06 -20.89 -6.44
C GLN A 113 27.53 -20.89 -6.52
N VAL A 114 26.88 -19.83 -6.08
CA VAL A 114 25.42 -19.68 -6.15
C VAL A 114 25.04 -18.83 -7.35
N TRP A 115 24.12 -19.34 -8.16
CA TRP A 115 23.62 -18.69 -9.36
C TRP A 115 22.26 -18.06 -9.10
N TYR A 116 22.04 -16.88 -9.66
CA TYR A 116 20.79 -16.14 -9.56
C TYR A 116 20.35 -15.76 -10.97
N VAL A 117 19.12 -16.13 -11.32
CA VAL A 117 18.44 -15.62 -12.52
C VAL A 117 17.43 -14.60 -12.04
N GLU A 118 17.62 -13.33 -12.37
CA GLU A 118 16.73 -12.26 -11.94
C GLU A 118 15.57 -12.10 -12.92
N GLY A 119 14.37 -12.35 -12.40
CA GLY A 119 13.13 -12.30 -13.16
C GLY A 119 13.11 -13.32 -14.31
N GLY A 120 12.24 -13.05 -15.28
CA GLY A 120 12.06 -13.90 -16.45
C GLY A 120 10.80 -14.73 -16.41
N GLY A 121 10.51 -15.36 -17.53
CA GLY A 121 9.35 -16.23 -17.64
C GLY A 121 8.01 -15.53 -17.88
N SER A 122 7.99 -14.20 -18.01
CA SER A 122 6.76 -13.40 -18.10
C SER A 122 6.47 -12.90 -19.51
N TRP A 123 5.26 -12.37 -19.70
CA TRP A 123 4.86 -11.65 -20.90
C TRP A 123 4.97 -10.15 -20.65
N THR A 124 5.45 -9.39 -21.62
CA THR A 124 5.62 -7.93 -21.52
C THR A 124 5.15 -7.22 -22.78
N TYR A 125 4.99 -5.90 -22.71
CA TYR A 125 4.74 -5.05 -23.87
C TYR A 125 6.08 -4.52 -24.40
N PRO A 126 6.42 -4.72 -25.70
CA PRO A 126 7.65 -4.19 -26.29
C PRO A 126 7.77 -2.67 -26.13
N ASN A 127 6.64 -1.97 -26.30
CA ASN A 127 6.50 -0.58 -25.90
C ASN A 127 5.84 -0.51 -24.52
N PRO A 128 6.51 0.02 -23.48
CA PRO A 128 5.91 0.17 -22.16
C PRO A 128 4.60 0.98 -22.19
N LEU A 129 4.45 1.94 -23.10
CA LEU A 129 3.22 2.76 -23.20
C LEU A 129 2.01 1.99 -23.76
N ASP A 130 2.22 0.81 -24.34
CA ASP A 130 1.12 -0.08 -24.75
C ASP A 130 0.54 -0.84 -23.55
N SER A 131 1.26 -0.88 -22.41
CA SER A 131 0.74 -1.43 -21.15
C SER A 131 -0.40 -0.55 -20.62
N PRO A 132 -1.60 -1.11 -20.40
CA PRO A 132 -2.73 -0.36 -19.83
C PRO A 132 -2.40 0.27 -18.46
N VAL A 133 -1.57 -0.40 -17.66
CA VAL A 133 -1.14 0.08 -16.34
C VAL A 133 -0.23 1.29 -16.48
N ILE A 134 0.81 1.20 -17.31
CA ILE A 134 1.75 2.31 -17.53
C ILE A 134 1.01 3.51 -18.14
N LYS A 135 0.14 3.27 -19.12
CA LYS A 135 -0.67 4.34 -19.73
C LYS A 135 -1.56 5.03 -18.71
N LYS A 136 -2.20 4.28 -17.79
CA LYS A 136 -2.98 4.84 -16.69
C LYS A 136 -2.12 5.73 -15.77
N ILE A 137 -0.90 5.32 -15.44
CA ILE A 137 0.00 6.14 -14.61
C ILE A 137 0.39 7.44 -15.32
N VAL A 138 0.77 7.37 -16.60
CA VAL A 138 1.10 8.57 -17.41
C VAL A 138 -0.10 9.51 -17.49
N ASP A 139 -1.29 8.98 -17.75
CA ASP A 139 -2.53 9.75 -17.81
C ASP A 139 -2.80 10.45 -16.47
N GLN A 140 -2.70 9.73 -15.35
CA GLN A 140 -2.86 10.31 -14.02
C GLN A 140 -1.83 11.41 -13.72
N ASN A 141 -0.55 11.19 -14.02
CA ASN A 141 0.52 12.17 -13.79
C ASN A 141 0.37 13.41 -14.68
N SER A 142 -0.14 13.26 -15.90
CA SER A 142 -0.25 14.34 -16.87
C SER A 142 -1.55 15.14 -16.74
N THR A 143 -2.65 14.52 -16.27
CA THR A 143 -3.99 15.14 -16.23
C THR A 143 -4.50 15.44 -14.82
N LYS A 144 -4.17 14.60 -13.81
CA LYS A 144 -4.73 14.74 -12.45
C LYS A 144 -3.84 15.56 -11.52
N ARG A 145 -2.52 15.51 -11.69
CA ARG A 145 -1.60 16.33 -10.91
C ARG A 145 -1.75 17.83 -11.25
N VAL A 146 -1.73 18.68 -10.23
CA VAL A 146 -1.62 20.15 -10.32
C VAL A 146 -0.30 20.56 -10.96
N MET A 147 0.77 19.91 -10.50
CA MET A 147 2.15 20.03 -10.98
C MET A 147 2.45 18.86 -11.93
N ASN A 148 1.81 18.85 -13.09
CA ASN A 148 1.76 17.70 -13.97
C ASN A 148 3.05 17.43 -14.77
N TYR A 149 3.22 16.17 -15.15
CA TYR A 149 4.29 15.67 -16.01
C TYR A 149 3.88 14.37 -16.72
N ASP A 150 4.57 14.03 -17.80
CA ASP A 150 4.17 13.03 -18.81
C ASP A 150 5.04 11.76 -18.78
N THR A 151 5.40 11.31 -17.58
CA THR A 151 6.16 10.07 -17.39
C THR A 151 5.48 9.13 -16.39
N TRP A 152 5.72 7.83 -16.57
CA TRP A 152 5.24 6.78 -15.67
C TRP A 152 6.18 6.59 -14.46
N TYR A 153 7.36 7.19 -14.49
CA TYR A 153 8.28 7.14 -13.36
C TYR A 153 7.73 7.97 -12.19
N SER A 154 7.76 7.39 -10.99
CA SER A 154 7.62 8.11 -9.73
C SER A 154 8.68 9.20 -9.63
N ARG A 155 8.39 10.29 -8.91
CA ARG A 155 9.46 11.19 -8.49
C ARG A 155 10.40 10.47 -7.54
N ASP A 156 11.70 10.61 -7.77
CA ASP A 156 12.72 10.05 -6.90
C ASP A 156 12.71 10.77 -5.52
N PRO A 157 13.26 10.16 -4.46
CA PRO A 157 13.26 10.73 -3.12
C PRO A 157 13.85 12.15 -3.03
N GLU A 158 14.92 12.43 -3.77
CA GLU A 158 15.57 13.74 -3.77
C GLU A 158 14.67 14.81 -4.40
N SER A 159 14.07 14.49 -5.54
CA SER A 159 13.09 15.35 -6.20
C SER A 159 11.90 15.63 -5.29
N ILE A 160 11.38 14.64 -4.56
CA ILE A 160 10.27 14.87 -3.61
C ILE A 160 10.71 15.81 -2.49
N GLN A 161 11.84 15.55 -1.82
CA GLN A 161 12.31 16.39 -0.71
C GLN A 161 12.54 17.83 -1.15
N LYS A 162 13.24 18.03 -2.27
CA LYS A 162 13.54 19.36 -2.80
C LYS A 162 12.32 20.02 -3.44
N GLY A 163 11.21 19.30 -3.58
CA GLY A 163 9.99 19.77 -4.23
C GLY A 163 10.21 20.05 -5.72
N ASN A 164 11.04 19.26 -6.38
CA ASN A 164 11.25 19.33 -7.82
C ASN A 164 10.13 18.54 -8.53
N PHE A 165 9.69 19.06 -9.67
CA PHE A 165 8.68 18.42 -10.51
C PHE A 165 9.19 18.41 -11.96
N PRO A 166 9.12 17.27 -12.68
CA PRO A 166 9.62 17.19 -14.05
C PRO A 166 9.03 18.25 -14.99
N GLY A 167 9.91 19.01 -15.64
CA GLY A 167 9.56 20.08 -16.57
C GLY A 167 9.06 21.38 -15.92
N TRP A 168 9.12 21.52 -14.59
CA TRP A 168 8.80 22.78 -13.90
C TRP A 168 10.06 23.48 -13.42
N GLU A 169 10.22 24.76 -13.75
CA GLU A 169 11.28 25.61 -13.19
C GLU A 169 10.88 26.11 -11.82
N LYS A 170 11.74 25.91 -10.80
CA LYS A 170 11.53 26.36 -9.42
C LYS A 170 12.39 27.59 -9.10
N ARG A 171 11.81 28.64 -8.51
CA ARG A 171 12.51 29.84 -8.04
C ARG A 171 12.01 30.28 -6.67
N ASP A 172 12.91 30.73 -5.79
CA ASP A 172 12.54 31.33 -4.50
C ASP A 172 12.05 32.77 -4.73
N VAL A 173 10.81 33.06 -4.33
CA VAL A 173 10.17 34.37 -4.44
C VAL A 173 9.74 34.92 -3.07
N SER A 174 10.32 34.40 -1.99
CA SER A 174 9.95 34.74 -0.60
C SER A 174 10.06 36.23 -0.30
N SER A 175 10.96 36.95 -0.97
CA SER A 175 11.13 38.41 -0.84
C SER A 175 9.84 39.18 -1.14
N SER A 176 9.00 38.67 -2.06
CA SER A 176 7.70 39.27 -2.42
C SER A 176 6.62 39.07 -1.34
N TYR A 177 6.91 38.24 -0.34
CA TYR A 177 6.00 37.88 0.76
C TYR A 177 6.60 38.21 2.14
N SER A 178 7.73 38.91 2.20
CA SER A 178 8.50 39.16 3.43
C SER A 178 7.69 39.77 4.58
N THR A 179 6.69 40.61 4.29
CA THR A 179 5.80 41.21 5.30
C THR A 179 4.75 40.24 5.85
N SER A 180 4.51 39.14 5.14
CA SER A 180 3.51 38.12 5.48
C SER A 180 4.12 36.84 6.06
N LEU A 181 5.43 36.61 5.85
CA LEU A 181 6.15 35.43 6.30
C LEU A 181 6.90 35.68 7.61
N SER A 182 7.05 34.63 8.41
CA SER A 182 7.82 34.63 9.65
C SER A 182 8.72 33.40 9.75
N GLY A 183 9.82 33.53 10.47
CA GLY A 183 10.77 32.45 10.68
C GLY A 183 11.38 31.93 9.36
N SER A 184 11.28 30.62 9.12
CA SER A 184 11.91 29.92 8.00
C SER A 184 10.95 29.61 6.84
N SER A 185 9.72 30.10 6.87
CA SER A 185 8.75 29.90 5.79
C SER A 185 9.23 30.50 4.49
N LYS A 186 9.00 29.80 3.38
CA LYS A 186 9.40 30.24 2.03
C LYS A 186 8.26 30.16 1.05
N VAL A 187 8.29 30.97 0.00
CA VAL A 187 7.40 30.83 -1.15
C VAL A 187 8.23 30.55 -2.38
N TYR A 188 7.93 29.44 -3.05
CA TYR A 188 8.56 29.06 -4.31
C TYR A 188 7.57 29.22 -5.46
N SER A 189 8.02 29.90 -6.53
CA SER A 189 7.30 29.98 -7.80
C SER A 189 7.76 28.85 -8.70
N TYR A 190 6.78 28.17 -9.28
CA TYR A 190 6.97 27.11 -10.25
C TYR A 190 6.40 27.51 -11.61
N THR A 191 7.20 27.43 -12.67
CA THR A 191 6.77 27.83 -14.02
C THR A 191 6.95 26.70 -15.04
N LYS A 192 5.92 26.45 -15.86
CA LYS A 192 5.94 25.52 -16.99
C LYS A 192 4.97 25.98 -18.07
N ASN A 193 5.43 26.11 -19.31
CA ASN A 193 4.60 26.49 -20.47
C ASN A 193 3.72 27.73 -20.23
N GLY A 194 4.28 28.78 -19.60
CA GLY A 194 3.56 30.02 -19.29
C GLY A 194 2.60 29.95 -18.09
N LYS A 195 2.37 28.76 -17.50
CA LYS A 195 1.63 28.60 -16.23
C LYS A 195 2.58 28.81 -15.05
N THR A 196 2.16 29.61 -14.08
CA THR A 196 2.88 29.85 -12.82
C THR A 196 2.05 29.40 -11.63
N LEU A 197 2.68 28.71 -10.68
CA LEU A 197 2.10 28.29 -9.42
C LEU A 197 3.02 28.64 -8.26
N ASN A 198 2.50 29.31 -7.24
CA ASN A 198 3.25 29.66 -6.04
C ASN A 198 2.93 28.69 -4.90
N ILE A 199 3.96 28.16 -4.24
CA ILE A 199 3.83 27.17 -3.16
C ILE A 199 4.47 27.75 -1.90
N LEU A 200 3.69 27.81 -0.81
CA LEU A 200 4.19 28.10 0.53
C LEU A 200 4.82 26.83 1.12
N ASP A 201 6.12 26.85 1.42
CA ASP A 201 6.85 25.76 2.03
C ASP A 201 7.19 26.13 3.48
N VAL A 202 6.69 25.34 4.43
CA VAL A 202 6.80 25.58 5.87
C VAL A 202 7.35 24.35 6.60
N ASP A 203 8.03 24.62 7.70
CA ASP A 203 8.63 23.62 8.56
C ASP A 203 7.99 23.70 9.96
N VAL A 204 7.37 22.61 10.41
CA VAL A 204 6.76 22.49 11.75
C VAL A 204 7.59 21.65 12.71
N LYS A 205 8.92 21.64 12.58
CA LYS A 205 9.86 20.88 13.44
C LYS A 205 9.76 21.14 14.95
N ASP A 206 9.18 22.26 15.40
CA ASP A 206 9.03 22.57 16.82
C ASP A 206 7.82 23.49 17.08
N ALA A 207 7.54 23.74 18.36
CA ALA A 207 6.40 24.58 18.78
C ALA A 207 6.50 26.03 18.27
N GLN A 208 7.71 26.59 18.16
CA GLN A 208 7.90 27.96 17.70
C GLN A 208 7.68 28.05 16.18
N SER A 209 8.20 27.10 15.41
CA SER A 209 8.00 27.04 13.97
C SER A 209 6.54 26.79 13.62
N TYR A 210 5.83 26.00 14.44
CA TYR A 210 4.38 25.85 14.33
C TYR A 210 3.61 27.15 14.61
N ALA A 211 3.99 27.91 15.65
CA ALA A 211 3.39 29.21 15.94
C ALA A 211 3.63 30.22 14.80
N ASN A 212 4.83 30.22 14.22
CA ASN A 212 5.15 31.04 13.04
C ASN A 212 4.25 30.66 11.85
N PHE A 213 4.09 29.36 11.58
CA PHE A 213 3.20 28.89 10.52
C PHE A 213 1.75 29.35 10.69
N LYS A 214 1.19 29.30 11.91
CA LYS A 214 -0.15 29.84 12.19
C LYS A 214 -0.24 31.33 11.87
N SER A 215 0.78 32.10 12.28
CA SER A 215 0.86 33.54 12.00
C SER A 215 0.89 33.81 10.49
N ASP A 216 1.69 33.05 9.75
CA ASP A 216 1.82 33.18 8.31
C ASP A 216 0.50 32.88 7.60
N ILE A 217 -0.19 31.79 7.96
CA ILE A 217 -1.49 31.45 7.39
C ILE A 217 -2.52 32.56 7.64
N GLN A 218 -2.55 33.15 8.84
CA GLN A 218 -3.45 34.26 9.14
C GLN A 218 -3.16 35.48 8.27
N LYS A 219 -1.89 35.87 8.10
CA LYS A 219 -1.46 37.00 7.27
C LYS A 219 -1.68 36.75 5.78
N LEU A 220 -1.64 35.48 5.36
CA LEU A 220 -1.76 35.08 3.96
C LEU A 220 -3.20 34.77 3.52
N GLN A 221 -4.21 34.79 4.40
CA GLN A 221 -5.61 34.42 4.07
C GLN A 221 -6.12 35.02 2.74
N GLY A 222 -5.89 36.31 2.49
CA GLY A 222 -6.31 36.96 1.23
C GLY A 222 -5.52 36.53 -0.01
N LYS A 223 -4.30 36.00 0.16
CA LYS A 223 -3.43 35.50 -0.91
C LYS A 223 -3.59 34.00 -1.16
N LEU A 224 -4.08 33.23 -0.19
CA LEU A 224 -4.31 31.78 -0.32
C LEU A 224 -5.40 31.43 -1.36
N SER A 225 -6.21 32.41 -1.77
CA SER A 225 -7.29 32.22 -2.76
C SER A 225 -6.94 32.68 -4.19
N GLY A 226 -5.69 33.09 -4.45
CA GLY A 226 -5.31 33.57 -5.79
C GLY A 226 -3.82 33.87 -6.04
N GLY A 227 -3.02 34.07 -4.99
CA GLY A 227 -1.57 34.32 -5.08
C GLY A 227 -0.70 33.12 -4.67
N ILE A 228 -1.20 32.24 -3.80
CA ILE A 228 -0.55 30.99 -3.37
C ILE A 228 -1.47 29.83 -3.76
N ASN A 229 -0.94 28.91 -4.56
CA ASN A 229 -1.68 27.77 -5.12
C ASN A 229 -1.49 26.49 -4.30
N GLY A 230 -0.49 26.42 -3.43
CA GLY A 230 -0.34 25.25 -2.59
C GLY A 230 0.51 25.47 -1.37
N ILE A 231 0.46 24.49 -0.49
CA ILE A 231 1.15 24.50 0.80
C ILE A 231 1.89 23.18 0.95
N VAL A 232 3.17 23.26 1.30
CA VAL A 232 4.02 22.15 1.70
C VAL A 232 4.27 22.30 3.20
N ILE A 233 3.94 21.27 3.99
CA ILE A 233 4.15 21.24 5.44
C ILE A 233 5.10 20.11 5.76
N ARG A 234 6.23 20.45 6.40
CA ARG A 234 7.31 19.50 6.70
C ARG A 234 7.41 19.17 8.18
N ASN A 235 7.94 17.99 8.47
CA ASN A 235 8.31 17.54 9.82
C ASN A 235 7.13 17.33 10.79
N ILE A 236 5.97 16.91 10.28
CA ILE A 236 4.74 16.73 11.08
C ILE A 236 4.92 15.56 12.06
N GLY A 237 4.71 15.80 13.35
CA GLY A 237 4.81 14.76 14.38
C GLY A 237 6.22 14.22 14.65
N GLY A 238 7.27 14.92 14.19
CA GLY A 238 8.66 14.64 14.55
C GLY A 238 8.97 14.94 16.03
N PHE A 239 10.18 14.62 16.49
CA PHE A 239 10.57 14.86 17.88
C PHE A 239 10.53 16.36 18.23
N GLY A 240 9.64 16.74 19.16
CA GLY A 240 9.40 18.14 19.55
C GLY A 240 8.42 18.90 18.64
N ALA A 241 8.02 18.31 17.50
CA ALA A 241 7.03 18.85 16.58
C ALA A 241 5.60 18.43 16.98
N PRO A 242 4.59 19.26 16.71
CA PRO A 242 3.20 18.87 16.89
C PRO A 242 2.76 17.81 15.87
N SER A 243 1.97 16.83 16.30
CA SER A 243 1.21 15.94 15.39
C SER A 243 -0.17 16.50 15.05
N ASP A 244 -0.78 17.28 15.95
CA ASP A 244 -2.10 17.86 15.75
C ASP A 244 -2.03 19.22 15.04
N LEU A 245 -2.47 19.24 13.77
CA LEU A 245 -2.55 20.40 12.89
C LEU A 245 -4.01 20.82 12.60
N LYS A 246 -5.00 20.32 13.36
CA LYS A 246 -6.43 20.49 13.04
C LYS A 246 -6.84 21.96 12.92
N ASP A 247 -6.32 22.84 13.76
CA ASP A 247 -6.65 24.26 13.73
C ASP A 247 -6.09 24.95 12.47
N VAL A 248 -4.88 24.60 12.04
CA VAL A 248 -4.35 25.09 10.76
C VAL A 248 -5.15 24.54 9.58
N PHE A 249 -5.42 23.24 9.54
CA PHE A 249 -6.23 22.64 8.46
C PHE A 249 -7.63 23.25 8.35
N LYS A 250 -8.27 23.57 9.49
CA LYS A 250 -9.55 24.30 9.50
C LYS A 250 -9.43 25.70 8.90
N SER A 251 -8.31 26.38 9.16
CA SER A 251 -8.03 27.75 8.68
C SER A 251 -7.66 27.83 7.19
N LEU A 252 -7.39 26.71 6.53
CA LEU A 252 -7.16 26.70 5.08
C LEU A 252 -8.41 27.15 4.31
N PRO A 253 -8.26 27.75 3.12
CA PRO A 253 -9.41 28.11 2.28
C PRO A 253 -10.25 26.88 1.93
N ASN A 254 -11.52 27.09 1.62
CA ASN A 254 -12.44 25.99 1.26
C ASN A 254 -11.99 25.22 0.01
N THR A 255 -11.24 25.86 -0.87
CA THR A 255 -10.61 25.23 -2.02
C THR A 255 -9.09 25.37 -1.93
N VAL A 256 -8.38 24.25 -1.96
CA VAL A 256 -6.92 24.18 -1.98
C VAL A 256 -6.50 23.50 -3.28
N GLN A 257 -5.64 24.12 -4.09
CA GLN A 257 -5.19 23.44 -5.31
C GLN A 257 -4.22 22.31 -4.97
N LYS A 258 -3.17 22.58 -4.17
CA LYS A 258 -2.19 21.56 -3.79
C LYS A 258 -1.84 21.59 -2.30
N LEU A 259 -1.82 20.43 -1.67
CA LEU A 259 -1.32 20.24 -0.30
C LEU A 259 -0.28 19.11 -0.30
N THR A 260 0.89 19.34 0.27
CA THR A 260 1.93 18.31 0.41
C THR A 260 2.32 18.21 1.87
N LEU A 261 2.20 17.02 2.45
CA LEU A 261 2.42 16.78 3.88
C LEU A 261 3.54 15.76 4.07
N PHE A 262 4.56 16.13 4.84
CA PHE A 262 5.64 15.22 5.23
C PHE A 262 5.50 14.87 6.71
N PHE A 263 5.16 13.61 6.97
CA PHE A 263 5.00 13.04 8.30
C PHE A 263 6.28 12.37 8.77
N GLU A 264 6.73 12.77 9.95
CA GLU A 264 7.77 12.09 10.75
C GLU A 264 7.15 11.30 11.90
N GLY A 265 5.90 11.59 12.28
CA GLY A 265 5.10 10.79 13.20
C GLY A 265 4.00 10.04 12.45
N LYS A 266 3.57 8.89 12.97
CA LYS A 266 2.49 8.08 12.36
C LYS A 266 1.07 8.58 12.69
N ASP A 267 0.95 9.59 13.55
CA ASP A 267 -0.35 10.18 13.89
C ASP A 267 -0.83 11.12 12.77
N THR A 268 -1.80 10.63 12.00
CA THR A 268 -2.46 11.36 10.91
C THR A 268 -3.85 11.86 11.28
N SER A 269 -4.24 11.75 12.56
CA SER A 269 -5.60 12.08 13.03
C SER A 269 -6.01 13.53 12.76
N SER A 270 -5.05 14.42 12.56
CA SER A 270 -5.32 15.81 12.21
C SER A 270 -5.95 15.98 10.83
N LEU A 271 -5.72 15.06 9.90
CA LEU A 271 -6.25 15.10 8.53
C LEU A 271 -7.79 15.16 8.47
N ILE A 272 -8.49 14.66 9.51
CA ILE A 272 -9.97 14.74 9.58
C ILE A 272 -10.50 16.18 9.49
N ALA A 273 -9.69 17.17 9.86
CA ALA A 273 -10.03 18.58 9.73
C ALA A 273 -10.15 19.06 8.26
N LEU A 274 -9.69 18.27 7.29
CA LEU A 274 -9.79 18.54 5.86
C LEU A 274 -11.10 18.04 5.22
N LYS A 275 -11.94 17.30 5.96
CA LYS A 275 -13.13 16.60 5.42
C LYS A 275 -14.13 17.49 4.67
N ASP A 276 -14.19 18.77 5.03
CA ASP A 276 -15.12 19.77 4.46
C ASP A 276 -14.42 20.71 3.46
N LYS A 277 -13.16 20.42 3.10
CA LYS A 277 -12.38 21.19 2.11
C LYS A 277 -12.39 20.47 0.77
N HIS A 278 -12.36 21.24 -0.31
CA HIS A 278 -12.12 20.74 -1.66
C HIS A 278 -10.63 20.86 -1.99
N ILE A 279 -9.94 19.72 -2.15
CA ILE A 279 -8.50 19.69 -2.41
C ILE A 279 -8.26 18.99 -3.75
N LYS A 280 -7.68 19.70 -4.71
CA LYS A 280 -7.44 19.10 -6.03
C LYS A 280 -6.33 18.03 -5.99
N GLU A 281 -5.26 18.26 -5.24
CA GLU A 281 -4.21 17.27 -5.05
C GLU A 281 -3.67 17.32 -3.61
N ILE A 282 -3.59 16.14 -2.97
CA ILE A 282 -2.87 15.98 -1.70
C ILE A 282 -1.78 14.92 -1.81
N GLU A 283 -0.55 15.29 -1.50
CA GLU A 283 0.60 14.40 -1.40
C GLU A 283 0.87 14.05 0.07
N LEU A 284 1.00 12.76 0.36
CA LEU A 284 1.20 12.23 1.72
C LEU A 284 2.51 11.44 1.76
N TYR A 285 3.55 12.07 2.29
CA TYR A 285 4.90 11.51 2.33
C TYR A 285 5.37 11.26 3.76
N THR A 286 6.33 10.36 3.89
CA THR A 286 7.17 10.23 5.09
C THR A 286 8.64 10.25 4.69
N ASN A 287 9.49 10.83 5.55
CA ASN A 287 10.95 10.75 5.41
C ASN A 287 11.57 9.66 6.30
N GLN A 288 10.74 8.93 7.06
CA GLN A 288 11.20 7.79 7.83
C GLN A 288 11.63 6.65 6.89
N ASN A 289 12.75 5.96 7.20
CA ASN A 289 13.38 4.88 6.42
C ASN A 289 12.40 4.06 5.54
N GLY A 290 12.74 3.77 4.28
CA GLY A 290 11.83 3.26 3.22
C GLY A 290 10.94 2.04 3.49
N LEU A 291 11.22 1.18 4.49
CA LEU A 291 10.25 0.15 4.92
C LEU A 291 9.12 0.70 5.81
N LEU A 292 9.32 1.87 6.41
CA LEU A 292 8.35 2.53 7.27
C LEU A 292 7.21 3.14 6.48
N GLY A 293 7.40 3.48 5.19
CA GLY A 293 6.29 3.87 4.31
C GLY A 293 5.26 2.74 4.08
N LEU A 294 5.63 1.48 4.37
CA LEU A 294 4.78 0.29 4.32
C LEU A 294 4.37 -0.22 5.71
N ASP A 295 4.73 0.51 6.77
CA ASP A 295 4.48 0.10 8.14
C ASP A 295 2.98 -0.09 8.40
N LYS A 296 2.65 -1.20 9.07
CA LYS A 296 1.28 -1.60 9.38
C LYS A 296 0.52 -0.60 10.26
N ASP A 297 1.21 0.31 10.92
CA ASP A 297 0.59 1.27 11.84
C ASP A 297 0.12 2.56 11.13
N TRP A 298 0.43 2.75 9.84
CA TRP A 298 -0.10 3.91 9.10
C TRP A 298 -1.62 3.80 8.95
N ALA A 299 -2.30 4.72 9.62
CA ALA A 299 -3.76 4.79 9.66
C ALA A 299 -4.30 6.03 8.96
N ILE A 300 -5.51 5.95 8.41
CA ILE A 300 -6.22 7.09 7.85
C ILE A 300 -7.71 7.01 8.17
N ASN A 301 -8.31 8.15 8.50
CA ASN A 301 -9.76 8.29 8.49
C ASN A 301 -10.21 8.58 7.05
N PRO A 302 -10.96 7.70 6.36
CA PRO A 302 -11.34 7.92 4.96
C PRO A 302 -12.09 9.22 4.73
N ASN A 303 -12.84 9.71 5.72
CA ASN A 303 -13.58 10.96 5.63
C ASN A 303 -12.65 12.18 5.45
N ALA A 304 -11.39 12.09 5.87
CA ALA A 304 -10.39 13.13 5.63
C ALA A 304 -10.14 13.39 4.13
N LEU A 305 -10.38 12.39 3.28
CA LEU A 305 -10.16 12.45 1.83
C LEU A 305 -11.47 12.61 1.03
N LYS A 306 -12.60 12.88 1.71
CA LYS A 306 -13.91 13.02 1.06
C LYS A 306 -13.91 14.05 -0.07
N GLY A 307 -13.38 15.24 0.19
CA GLY A 307 -13.29 16.34 -0.78
C GLY A 307 -11.97 16.40 -1.57
N VAL A 308 -11.21 15.31 -1.61
CA VAL A 308 -9.90 15.26 -2.30
C VAL A 308 -10.06 14.62 -3.68
N ASP A 309 -9.67 15.31 -4.76
CA ASP A 309 -9.80 14.78 -6.12
C ASP A 309 -8.75 13.71 -6.43
N PHE A 310 -7.49 13.95 -6.04
CA PHE A 310 -6.39 13.06 -6.36
C PHE A 310 -5.36 12.96 -5.24
N VAL A 311 -4.91 11.72 -4.97
CA VAL A 311 -3.80 11.38 -4.08
C VAL A 311 -2.75 10.64 -4.91
N PRO A 312 -1.70 11.31 -5.41
CA PRO A 312 -0.62 10.64 -6.09
C PRO A 312 0.12 9.65 -5.18
N TYR A 313 0.76 8.67 -5.81
CA TYR A 313 1.58 7.69 -5.12
C TYR A 313 2.92 7.54 -5.83
N ASP A 314 3.92 8.26 -5.34
CA ASP A 314 5.32 8.12 -5.71
C ASP A 314 5.95 7.03 -4.83
N TYR A 315 6.05 5.82 -5.38
CA TYR A 315 6.54 4.65 -4.68
C TYR A 315 8.07 4.60 -4.71
N ASN A 316 8.69 4.72 -3.53
CA ASN A 316 10.14 4.59 -3.33
C ASN A 316 10.47 3.62 -2.17
N ASN A 317 9.57 2.67 -1.87
CA ASN A 317 9.70 1.75 -0.72
C ASN A 317 10.58 0.51 -0.97
N ASP A 318 11.01 0.26 -2.22
CA ASP A 318 11.74 -0.96 -2.63
C ASP A 318 13.21 -1.04 -2.15
N ILE A 319 13.61 -0.14 -1.26
CA ILE A 319 14.98 -0.06 -0.81
C ILE A 319 15.12 -0.81 0.52
N ASP A 320 15.78 -1.99 0.51
CA ASP A 320 16.19 -2.69 1.74
C ASP A 320 17.04 -1.72 2.59
N PRO A 321 16.58 -1.32 3.79
CA PRO A 321 17.24 -0.31 4.59
C PRO A 321 18.62 -0.75 5.07
N ARG A 322 18.94 -2.05 4.99
CA ARG A 322 20.28 -2.59 5.28
C ARG A 322 21.24 -2.47 4.08
N LYS A 323 20.73 -2.13 2.89
CA LYS A 323 21.49 -2.03 1.64
C LYS A 323 21.64 -0.60 1.11
N VAL A 324 21.07 0.40 1.80
CA VAL A 324 21.29 1.82 1.49
C VAL A 324 22.28 2.43 2.46
N SER A 325 23.09 3.34 1.94
CA SER A 325 23.91 4.24 2.77
C SER A 325 23.04 4.93 3.83
N PRO A 326 23.54 5.15 5.06
CA PRO A 326 22.85 5.95 6.08
C PRO A 326 22.32 7.30 5.54
N ASP A 327 23.06 7.91 4.61
CA ASP A 327 22.78 9.23 4.01
C ASP A 327 21.82 9.18 2.81
N ALA A 328 21.35 8.00 2.40
CA ALA A 328 20.42 7.89 1.28
C ALA A 328 19.07 8.53 1.65
N LEU A 329 18.56 9.39 0.76
CA LEU A 329 17.23 9.99 0.91
C LEU A 329 16.16 8.90 0.76
N LYS A 330 15.21 8.87 1.71
CA LYS A 330 14.24 7.78 1.90
C LYS A 330 12.79 8.19 1.71
N THR A 331 12.56 9.40 1.21
CA THR A 331 11.24 9.98 1.07
C THR A 331 10.37 9.18 0.10
N THR A 332 9.19 8.82 0.57
CA THR A 332 8.27 7.93 -0.12
C THR A 332 6.83 8.20 0.27
N SER A 333 5.89 7.78 -0.57
CA SER A 333 4.46 7.89 -0.29
C SER A 333 4.05 6.94 0.83
N ILE A 334 3.19 7.41 1.74
CA ILE A 334 2.64 6.60 2.82
C ILE A 334 1.68 5.56 2.24
N THR A 335 1.84 4.31 2.66
CA THR A 335 0.91 3.22 2.38
C THR A 335 0.09 2.96 3.62
N PHE A 336 -1.16 3.43 3.62
CA PHE A 336 -2.07 3.20 4.73
C PHE A 336 -2.51 1.75 4.78
N GLN A 337 -2.50 1.20 5.99
CA GLN A 337 -2.78 -0.20 6.29
C GLN A 337 -3.96 -0.33 7.27
N VAL A 338 -4.45 0.79 7.80
CA VAL A 338 -5.54 0.85 8.78
C VAL A 338 -6.54 1.95 8.39
N LEU A 339 -7.83 1.60 8.37
CA LEU A 339 -8.90 2.59 8.39
C LEU A 339 -9.24 2.90 9.84
N LYS A 340 -8.89 4.09 10.31
CA LYS A 340 -9.07 4.51 11.70
C LYS A 340 -10.08 5.63 11.79
N PHE A 341 -11.15 5.42 12.56
CA PHE A 341 -12.21 6.39 12.76
C PHE A 341 -11.99 7.15 14.07
N ASP A 342 -12.47 8.39 14.13
CA ASP A 342 -12.24 9.30 15.26
C ASP A 342 -13.47 9.36 16.18
N ASN A 343 -13.30 9.87 17.39
CA ASN A 343 -14.38 9.98 18.39
C ASN A 343 -15.59 10.84 17.94
N VAL A 344 -15.43 11.64 16.89
CA VAL A 344 -16.50 12.43 16.27
C VAL A 344 -17.36 11.61 15.30
N ASP A 345 -16.91 10.41 14.92
CA ASP A 345 -17.60 9.55 13.96
C ASP A 345 -18.74 8.77 14.62
N ASN A 346 -19.80 8.54 13.85
CA ASN A 346 -20.93 7.69 14.19
C ASN A 346 -21.19 6.72 13.03
N ILE A 347 -22.14 5.78 13.18
CA ILE A 347 -22.44 4.79 12.13
C ILE A 347 -22.67 5.42 10.75
N THR A 348 -23.30 6.60 10.68
CA THR A 348 -23.52 7.28 9.40
C THR A 348 -22.21 7.75 8.78
N THR A 349 -21.35 8.42 9.54
CA THR A 349 -20.06 8.91 9.01
C THR A 349 -19.06 7.78 8.81
N ILE A 350 -19.12 6.71 9.60
CA ILE A 350 -18.37 5.47 9.36
C ILE A 350 -18.75 4.88 8.01
N ASN A 351 -20.05 4.70 7.73
CA ASN A 351 -20.52 4.18 6.46
C ASN A 351 -20.16 5.08 5.26
N GLN A 352 -20.15 6.40 5.45
CA GLN A 352 -19.62 7.33 4.45
C GLN A 352 -18.13 7.08 4.19
N GLY A 353 -17.33 6.93 5.24
CA GLY A 353 -15.90 6.64 5.13
C GLY A 353 -15.62 5.30 4.45
N LEU A 354 -16.35 4.25 4.81
CA LEU A 354 -16.26 2.93 4.17
C LEU A 354 -16.65 2.99 2.68
N LYS A 355 -17.68 3.78 2.32
CA LYS A 355 -18.05 4.02 0.92
C LYS A 355 -16.92 4.71 0.15
N ILE A 356 -16.30 5.72 0.75
CA ILE A 356 -15.15 6.42 0.15
C ILE A 356 -14.03 5.42 -0.15
N ALA A 357 -13.61 4.63 0.84
CA ALA A 357 -12.49 3.71 0.68
C ALA A 357 -12.78 2.54 -0.26
N PHE A 358 -13.99 1.97 -0.23
CA PHE A 358 -14.28 0.70 -0.89
C PHE A 358 -15.16 0.79 -2.15
N GLN A 359 -15.69 1.97 -2.47
CA GLN A 359 -16.53 2.19 -3.66
C GLN A 359 -16.15 3.44 -4.44
N ASP A 360 -16.04 4.60 -3.80
CA ASP A 360 -15.95 5.87 -4.54
C ASP A 360 -14.52 6.21 -4.98
N LYS A 361 -13.54 5.84 -4.16
CA LYS A 361 -12.11 6.13 -4.38
C LYS A 361 -11.24 4.88 -4.26
N TYR A 362 -11.83 3.69 -4.46
CA TYR A 362 -11.13 2.40 -4.35
C TYR A 362 -9.94 2.26 -5.33
N ASP A 363 -9.93 3.04 -6.41
CA ASP A 363 -8.87 3.07 -7.41
C ASP A 363 -7.67 3.92 -6.97
N LEU A 364 -7.81 4.75 -5.92
CA LEU A 364 -6.71 5.49 -5.32
C LEU A 364 -5.83 4.55 -4.48
N ARG A 365 -4.52 4.59 -4.74
CA ARG A 365 -3.53 3.74 -4.08
C ARG A 365 -3.53 3.87 -2.55
N VAL A 366 -3.95 5.01 -2.02
CA VAL A 366 -4.11 5.32 -0.59
C VAL A 366 -5.09 4.37 0.14
N PHE A 367 -6.04 3.75 -0.58
CA PHE A 367 -7.05 2.84 -0.01
C PHE A 367 -6.84 1.35 -0.34
N GLN A 368 -5.71 1.03 -0.97
CA GLN A 368 -5.43 -0.31 -1.52
C GLN A 368 -4.53 -1.18 -0.62
N GLY A 369 -4.18 -0.71 0.57
CA GLY A 369 -3.37 -1.47 1.54
C GLY A 369 -1.97 -1.81 1.01
N TYR A 370 -1.37 -2.85 1.58
CA TYR A 370 -0.01 -3.29 1.24
C TYR A 370 0.13 -3.69 -0.25
N TRP A 371 -0.82 -4.49 -0.75
CA TRP A 371 -0.70 -5.20 -2.03
C TRP A 371 -0.97 -4.33 -3.26
N GLY A 372 -1.59 -3.15 -3.09
CA GLY A 372 -1.83 -2.23 -4.19
C GLY A 372 -3.05 -2.60 -5.05
N GLU A 373 -2.97 -2.33 -6.36
CA GLU A 373 -4.14 -2.33 -7.26
C GLU A 373 -4.99 -3.60 -7.15
N GLY A 374 -6.30 -3.42 -6.97
CA GLY A 374 -7.26 -4.51 -6.78
C GLY A 374 -7.41 -5.01 -5.33
N SER A 375 -6.57 -4.55 -4.40
CA SER A 375 -6.65 -4.86 -2.97
C SER A 375 -7.36 -3.76 -2.17
N TRP A 376 -7.46 -3.94 -0.85
CA TRP A 376 -8.06 -2.98 0.09
C TRP A 376 -7.34 -3.00 1.44
N ILE A 377 -7.58 -1.98 2.26
CA ILE A 377 -7.11 -1.93 3.64
C ILE A 377 -7.86 -2.96 4.50
N THR A 378 -7.12 -3.89 5.10
CA THR A 378 -7.67 -5.05 5.83
C THR A 378 -7.71 -4.88 7.35
N HIS A 379 -7.38 -3.70 7.89
CA HIS A 379 -7.48 -3.40 9.32
C HIS A 379 -8.49 -2.26 9.53
N LEU A 380 -9.52 -2.53 10.33
CA LEU A 380 -10.43 -1.50 10.83
C LEU A 380 -10.10 -1.15 12.29
N ASP A 381 -9.98 0.13 12.61
CA ASP A 381 -9.69 0.62 13.94
C ASP A 381 -10.78 1.59 14.43
N PHE A 382 -11.53 1.15 15.43
CA PHE A 382 -12.55 1.93 16.13
C PHE A 382 -12.16 2.22 17.59
N SER A 383 -10.89 2.13 17.94
CA SER A 383 -10.39 2.41 19.30
C SER A 383 -10.73 3.81 19.80
N ASN A 384 -10.90 4.79 18.90
CA ASN A 384 -11.33 6.14 19.28
C ASN A 384 -12.86 6.30 19.31
N VAL A 385 -13.63 5.34 18.76
CA VAL A 385 -15.09 5.40 18.64
C VAL A 385 -15.74 4.52 19.71
N ARG A 386 -15.77 5.04 20.94
CA ARG A 386 -16.08 4.24 22.16
C ARG A 386 -17.47 3.60 22.20
N ASN A 387 -18.41 3.96 21.34
CA ASN A 387 -19.72 3.31 21.25
C ASN A 387 -19.76 2.15 20.25
N ILE A 388 -18.73 1.97 19.42
CA ILE A 388 -18.61 0.84 18.50
C ILE A 388 -18.02 -0.35 19.24
N ARG A 389 -18.78 -1.45 19.25
CA ARG A 389 -18.40 -2.74 19.86
C ARG A 389 -18.40 -3.90 18.88
N THR A 390 -19.03 -3.73 17.72
CA THR A 390 -19.15 -4.72 16.67
C THR A 390 -19.16 -4.01 15.31
N LEU A 391 -19.19 -4.76 14.21
CA LEU A 391 -19.38 -4.21 12.87
C LEU A 391 -20.88 -4.08 12.50
N LYS A 392 -21.77 -4.15 13.48
CA LYS A 392 -23.23 -3.99 13.28
C LYS A 392 -23.56 -2.68 12.57
N ASP A 393 -24.50 -2.75 11.64
CA ASP A 393 -25.01 -1.64 10.83
C ASP A 393 -23.96 -0.98 9.90
N MET A 394 -22.78 -1.59 9.73
CA MET A 394 -21.77 -1.14 8.78
C MET A 394 -21.94 -1.77 7.40
N ASN A 395 -21.80 -0.98 6.34
CA ASN A 395 -21.73 -1.48 4.97
C ASN A 395 -20.27 -1.79 4.61
N LEU A 396 -19.91 -3.07 4.66
CA LEU A 396 -18.55 -3.55 4.41
C LEU A 396 -18.26 -3.80 2.93
N TYR A 397 -19.24 -3.63 2.03
CA TYR A 397 -19.08 -3.82 0.58
C TYR A 397 -18.43 -5.16 0.18
N GLY A 398 -18.79 -6.22 0.91
CA GLY A 398 -18.26 -7.57 0.71
C GLY A 398 -16.77 -7.73 1.05
N LYS A 399 -16.14 -6.75 1.72
CA LYS A 399 -14.76 -6.83 2.17
C LYS A 399 -14.64 -7.65 3.45
N VAL A 400 -13.49 -8.30 3.59
CA VAL A 400 -13.07 -9.06 4.78
C VAL A 400 -11.81 -8.46 5.36
N PHE A 401 -11.58 -8.69 6.65
CA PHE A 401 -10.56 -7.99 7.42
C PHE A 401 -9.70 -8.96 8.23
N TYR A 402 -8.41 -8.63 8.33
CA TYR A 402 -7.44 -9.36 9.13
C TYR A 402 -7.41 -8.87 10.57
N ASP A 403 -7.71 -7.60 10.79
CA ASP A 403 -7.55 -6.98 12.10
C ASP A 403 -8.74 -6.05 12.38
N LEU A 404 -9.29 -6.15 13.59
CA LEU A 404 -10.30 -5.25 14.11
C LEU A 404 -9.87 -4.75 15.49
N THR A 405 -9.59 -3.45 15.59
CA THR A 405 -9.31 -2.80 16.87
C THR A 405 -10.57 -2.15 17.43
N LEU A 406 -10.89 -2.46 18.69
CA LEU A 406 -12.04 -1.92 19.41
C LEU A 406 -11.61 -1.28 20.73
N TRP A 407 -12.36 -0.27 21.17
CA TRP A 407 -12.26 0.22 22.54
C TRP A 407 -12.97 -0.75 23.50
N ASN A 408 -12.38 -0.98 24.67
CA ASN A 408 -13.01 -1.73 25.75
C ASN A 408 -12.70 -1.12 27.13
N GLU A 409 -13.68 -1.04 28.03
CA GLU A 409 -13.51 -0.32 29.31
C GLU A 409 -12.71 -1.11 30.37
N ASN A 410 -12.68 -2.44 30.26
CA ASN A 410 -12.08 -3.32 31.25
C ASN A 410 -11.58 -4.63 30.58
N ASN A 411 -11.35 -5.68 31.35
CA ASN A 411 -10.88 -6.97 30.83
C ASN A 411 -11.98 -7.85 30.21
N VAL A 412 -13.23 -7.39 30.20
CA VAL A 412 -14.42 -8.11 29.72
C VAL A 412 -14.94 -7.45 28.45
N PHE A 413 -14.91 -8.20 27.34
CA PHE A 413 -15.51 -7.78 26.08
C PHE A 413 -16.93 -8.36 25.97
N GLU A 414 -17.93 -7.48 25.93
CA GLU A 414 -19.34 -7.85 25.91
C GLU A 414 -19.93 -7.88 24.49
N ILE A 415 -20.66 -8.94 24.16
CA ILE A 415 -21.55 -9.03 23.01
C ILE A 415 -22.96 -9.38 23.51
N LYS A 416 -23.95 -8.55 23.18
CA LYS A 416 -25.35 -8.87 23.49
C LYS A 416 -25.86 -9.98 22.59
N SER A 417 -26.50 -10.99 23.17
CA SER A 417 -27.18 -12.08 22.45
C SER A 417 -28.11 -11.57 21.34
N SER A 418 -28.88 -10.50 21.60
CA SER A 418 -29.77 -9.84 20.64
C SER A 418 -29.07 -9.11 19.48
N ASP A 419 -27.77 -8.87 19.59
CA ASP A 419 -26.96 -8.20 18.55
C ASP A 419 -26.00 -9.16 17.85
N LEU A 420 -25.83 -10.38 18.38
CA LEU A 420 -24.80 -11.31 17.93
C LEU A 420 -24.95 -11.67 16.44
N ALA A 421 -26.16 -11.96 15.97
CA ALA A 421 -26.42 -12.26 14.55
C ALA A 421 -26.11 -11.09 13.61
N ARG A 422 -26.22 -9.85 14.11
CA ARG A 422 -26.00 -8.61 13.35
C ARG A 422 -24.61 -8.01 13.55
N SER A 423 -23.77 -8.63 14.39
CA SER A 423 -22.43 -8.13 14.74
C SER A 423 -21.45 -8.07 13.56
N GLN A 424 -21.70 -8.83 12.49
CA GLN A 424 -20.88 -8.96 11.29
C GLN A 424 -19.42 -9.40 11.53
N PHE A 425 -19.12 -10.06 12.66
CA PHE A 425 -17.80 -10.64 12.92
C PHE A 425 -17.34 -11.69 11.89
N SER A 426 -18.25 -12.29 11.14
CA SER A 426 -17.92 -13.19 10.03
C SER A 426 -17.04 -12.53 8.95
N ALA A 427 -16.98 -11.20 8.90
CA ALA A 427 -16.04 -10.46 8.06
C ALA A 427 -14.56 -10.64 8.49
N LEU A 428 -14.30 -11.22 9.66
CA LEU A 428 -12.96 -11.55 10.18
C LEU A 428 -12.55 -13.01 9.92
N ILE A 429 -13.36 -13.79 9.19
CA ILE A 429 -13.02 -15.19 8.92
C ILE A 429 -11.99 -15.25 7.80
N VAL A 430 -10.74 -15.56 8.13
CA VAL A 430 -9.71 -15.90 7.15
C VAL A 430 -9.48 -17.41 7.14
N LYS A 431 -9.40 -17.97 5.92
CA LYS A 431 -9.62 -19.38 5.57
C LYS A 431 -8.41 -20.30 5.78
N HIS A 432 -7.39 -19.90 6.54
CA HIS A 432 -6.18 -20.71 6.73
C HIS A 432 -5.77 -20.83 8.22
N PRO A 433 -5.25 -21.98 8.71
CA PRO A 433 -4.90 -22.14 10.13
C PRO A 433 -3.92 -21.07 10.68
N SER A 434 -3.00 -20.62 9.82
CA SER A 434 -2.03 -19.55 10.12
C SER A 434 -2.49 -18.15 9.75
N ASP A 435 -3.61 -18.01 9.03
CA ASP A 435 -4.12 -16.72 8.53
C ASP A 435 -5.60 -16.60 8.92
N TYR A 436 -5.86 -15.87 9.99
CA TYR A 436 -7.15 -15.71 10.67
C TYR A 436 -7.32 -14.24 11.08
N GLY A 437 -8.56 -13.75 11.13
CA GLY A 437 -8.82 -12.41 11.63
C GLY A 437 -8.51 -12.30 13.13
N LYS A 438 -8.19 -11.11 13.60
CA LYS A 438 -7.74 -10.86 14.97
C LYS A 438 -8.51 -9.69 15.57
N PHE A 439 -8.92 -9.84 16.82
CA PHE A 439 -9.30 -8.68 17.62
C PHE A 439 -8.05 -8.01 18.20
N HIS A 440 -8.14 -6.70 18.36
CA HIS A 440 -7.25 -5.91 19.19
C HIS A 440 -8.12 -5.05 20.10
N PHE A 441 -7.71 -4.87 21.35
CA PHE A 441 -8.45 -4.06 22.30
C PHE A 441 -7.57 -2.95 22.83
N ILE A 442 -8.10 -1.72 22.83
CA ILE A 442 -7.55 -0.60 23.56
C ILE A 442 -8.40 -0.40 24.80
N THR A 443 -7.76 -0.38 25.96
CA THR A 443 -8.42 -0.22 27.26
C THR A 443 -7.85 0.96 28.02
N PRO A 444 -8.61 1.56 28.96
CA PRO A 444 -8.01 2.42 29.96
C PRO A 444 -6.94 1.63 30.76
N ASP A 445 -5.79 2.26 30.96
CA ASP A 445 -4.65 1.74 31.73
C ASP A 445 -4.00 0.45 31.18
N ASN A 446 -4.13 0.16 29.88
CA ASN A 446 -3.52 -1.01 29.22
C ASN A 446 -3.86 -2.36 29.89
N ARG A 447 -5.08 -2.51 30.39
CA ARG A 447 -5.59 -3.78 30.92
C ARG A 447 -5.78 -4.81 29.79
N ASN A 448 -5.31 -6.03 30.02
CA ASN A 448 -5.52 -7.11 29.07
C ASN A 448 -6.98 -7.58 29.10
N VAL A 449 -7.64 -7.56 27.94
CA VAL A 449 -8.92 -8.23 27.76
C VAL A 449 -8.70 -9.73 27.73
N ASP A 450 -9.42 -10.48 28.56
CA ASP A 450 -9.27 -11.92 28.71
C ASP A 450 -10.61 -12.68 28.78
N THR A 451 -11.73 -11.95 28.81
CA THR A 451 -13.06 -12.50 29.01
C THR A 451 -13.97 -12.11 27.85
N LEU A 452 -14.57 -13.10 27.21
CA LEU A 452 -15.70 -12.88 26.31
C LEU A 452 -17.00 -13.03 27.12
N TYR A 453 -17.84 -12.01 27.13
CA TYR A 453 -19.13 -12.03 27.83
C TYR A 453 -20.27 -11.97 26.82
N ILE A 454 -21.13 -12.99 26.81
CA ILE A 454 -22.35 -13.00 26.00
C ILE A 454 -23.54 -12.71 26.90
N SER A 455 -24.02 -11.47 26.85
CA SER A 455 -25.09 -11.00 27.75
C SER A 455 -26.49 -11.26 27.18
N GLY A 456 -27.47 -11.49 28.06
CA GLY A 456 -28.86 -11.79 27.73
C GLY A 456 -29.19 -13.28 27.55
N ASN A 457 -30.44 -13.54 27.15
CA ASN A 457 -31.04 -14.88 27.15
C ASN A 457 -30.82 -15.66 25.84
N ALA A 458 -30.87 -16.99 25.95
CA ALA A 458 -30.81 -17.90 24.81
C ALA A 458 -31.90 -17.65 23.77
N SER A 459 -33.10 -17.32 24.26
CA SER A 459 -34.27 -17.02 23.44
C SER A 459 -34.14 -15.73 22.61
N SER A 460 -33.17 -14.88 22.93
CA SER A 460 -32.89 -13.63 22.20
C SER A 460 -31.97 -13.82 20.99
N LEU A 461 -31.46 -15.03 20.75
CA LEU A 461 -30.59 -15.30 19.62
C LEU A 461 -31.37 -15.30 18.29
N GLU A 462 -30.99 -14.40 17.39
CA GLU A 462 -31.51 -14.33 16.03
C GLU A 462 -30.82 -15.33 15.09
N GLN A 463 -31.46 -15.69 13.98
CA GLN A 463 -30.89 -16.58 12.96
C GLN A 463 -29.52 -16.08 12.47
N GLY A 464 -28.53 -16.98 12.37
CA GLY A 464 -27.17 -16.66 11.91
C GLY A 464 -26.17 -16.31 13.02
N TRP A 465 -26.60 -16.25 14.29
CA TRP A 465 -25.73 -15.98 15.44
C TRP A 465 -24.49 -16.89 15.51
N GLY A 466 -24.63 -18.19 15.19
CA GLY A 466 -23.56 -19.18 15.32
C GLY A 466 -22.36 -18.88 14.44
N THR A 467 -22.57 -18.41 13.21
CA THR A 467 -21.47 -18.00 12.30
C THR A 467 -20.72 -16.79 12.86
N GLN A 468 -21.44 -15.84 13.46
CA GLN A 468 -20.85 -14.65 14.06
C GLN A 468 -20.07 -15.00 15.33
N LEU A 469 -20.60 -15.88 16.17
CA LEU A 469 -19.90 -16.37 17.35
C LEU A 469 -18.63 -17.14 17.00
N ALA A 470 -18.70 -18.05 16.01
CA ALA A 470 -17.55 -18.81 15.54
C ALA A 470 -16.42 -17.86 15.10
N ALA A 471 -16.75 -16.80 14.38
CA ALA A 471 -15.79 -15.79 13.95
C ALA A 471 -15.20 -15.02 15.14
N ALA A 472 -16.02 -14.61 16.10
CA ALA A 472 -15.55 -13.91 17.31
C ALA A 472 -14.63 -14.78 18.17
N ILE A 473 -14.97 -16.07 18.35
CA ILE A 473 -14.13 -17.03 19.08
C ILE A 473 -12.80 -17.25 18.34
N SER A 474 -12.84 -17.41 17.02
CA SER A 474 -11.61 -17.54 16.21
C SER A 474 -10.72 -16.30 16.31
N ALA A 475 -11.30 -15.11 16.20
CA ALA A 475 -10.56 -13.84 16.27
C ALA A 475 -10.02 -13.55 17.68
N GLY A 476 -10.71 -14.02 18.71
CA GLY A 476 -10.31 -13.92 20.11
C GLY A 476 -9.39 -15.03 20.61
N ARG A 477 -8.97 -15.98 19.75
CA ARG A 477 -8.31 -17.24 20.17
C ARG A 477 -7.08 -17.06 21.08
N ASN A 478 -6.35 -15.97 20.88
CA ASN A 478 -5.14 -15.64 21.63
C ASN A 478 -5.36 -14.61 22.76
N ILE A 479 -6.59 -14.11 22.89
CA ILE A 479 -6.96 -13.02 23.80
C ILE A 479 -7.77 -13.61 24.96
N PHE A 480 -8.90 -14.24 24.64
CA PHE A 480 -9.81 -14.75 25.66
C PHE A 480 -9.26 -16.02 26.31
N LYS A 481 -9.63 -16.20 27.58
CA LYS A 481 -9.32 -17.37 28.43
C LYS A 481 -10.58 -18.01 29.00
N LYS A 482 -11.68 -17.26 29.04
CA LYS A 482 -12.98 -17.70 29.55
C LYS A 482 -14.13 -17.01 28.82
N ILE A 483 -15.28 -17.67 28.85
CA ILE A 483 -16.56 -17.16 28.38
C ILE A 483 -17.51 -17.04 29.58
N VAL A 484 -18.16 -15.89 29.70
CA VAL A 484 -19.22 -15.66 30.68
C VAL A 484 -20.55 -15.53 29.94
N VAL A 485 -21.62 -16.11 30.48
CA VAL A 485 -22.99 -15.99 29.95
C VAL A 485 -23.97 -15.65 31.06
N ASP A 486 -25.09 -14.98 30.74
CA ASP A 486 -26.14 -14.69 31.74
C ASP A 486 -27.13 -15.87 31.92
N ASP A 487 -27.44 -16.56 30.82
CA ASP A 487 -28.45 -17.63 30.80
C ASP A 487 -27.78 -19.01 30.81
N PRO A 488 -28.10 -19.92 31.76
CA PRO A 488 -27.60 -21.29 31.77
C PRO A 488 -27.82 -22.05 30.45
N ASN A 489 -28.90 -21.75 29.71
CA ASN A 489 -29.18 -22.36 28.41
C ASN A 489 -28.16 -21.93 27.33
N MET A 490 -27.39 -20.84 27.55
CA MET A 490 -26.28 -20.46 26.66
C MET A 490 -25.04 -21.32 26.82
N VAL A 491 -24.89 -22.01 27.95
CA VAL A 491 -23.70 -22.84 28.18
C VAL A 491 -23.60 -23.92 27.10
N SER A 492 -24.67 -24.67 26.82
CA SER A 492 -24.65 -25.75 25.83
C SER A 492 -24.43 -25.23 24.40
N LEU A 493 -25.11 -24.14 24.03
CA LEU A 493 -24.99 -23.52 22.71
C LEU A 493 -23.61 -22.93 22.46
N VAL A 494 -22.99 -22.29 23.44
CA VAL A 494 -21.65 -21.70 23.29
C VAL A 494 -20.57 -22.79 23.33
N SER A 495 -20.77 -23.84 24.14
CA SER A 495 -19.84 -24.96 24.24
C SER A 495 -19.56 -25.62 22.90
N SER A 496 -20.56 -25.70 21.99
CA SER A 496 -20.35 -26.29 20.65
C SER A 496 -19.41 -25.47 19.75
N PHE A 497 -19.13 -24.21 20.10
CA PHE A 497 -18.20 -23.34 19.36
C PHE A 497 -16.88 -23.11 20.09
N ASN A 498 -16.75 -23.54 21.35
CA ASN A 498 -15.56 -23.34 22.17
C ASN A 498 -14.43 -24.30 21.79
N THR A 499 -13.90 -24.16 20.57
CA THR A 499 -12.84 -25.01 20.02
C THR A 499 -11.51 -24.91 20.77
N TYR A 500 -11.36 -23.92 21.66
CA TYR A 500 -10.14 -23.62 22.40
C TYR A 500 -10.18 -24.04 23.87
N GLY A 501 -11.28 -24.66 24.34
CA GLY A 501 -11.38 -25.20 25.69
C GLY A 501 -11.38 -24.14 26.79
N TRP A 502 -11.88 -22.93 26.52
CA TRP A 502 -12.00 -21.87 27.51
C TRP A 502 -12.99 -22.23 28.61
N ASN A 503 -12.76 -21.78 29.85
CA ASN A 503 -13.72 -21.99 30.93
C ASN A 503 -15.03 -21.24 30.61
N ILE A 504 -16.19 -21.89 30.77
CA ILE A 504 -17.51 -21.27 30.59
C ILE A 504 -18.21 -21.21 31.94
N SER A 505 -18.62 -20.01 32.36
CA SER A 505 -19.34 -19.79 33.63
C SER A 505 -20.61 -18.96 33.42
N VAL A 506 -21.64 -19.24 34.22
CA VAL A 506 -22.82 -18.39 34.34
C VAL A 506 -22.53 -17.27 35.33
N LYS A 507 -22.92 -16.03 34.99
CA LYS A 507 -22.67 -14.83 35.80
C LYS A 507 -23.50 -14.78 37.09
#